data_AF-A0A1I1BU90-F1
#
_entry.id   AF-A0A1I1BU90-F1
#
_cell.length_a   1.000
_cell.length_b   1.000
_cell.length_c   1.000
_cell.angle_alpha   90.00
_cell.angle_beta   90.00
_cell.angle_gamma   90.00
#
_symmetry.space_group_name_H-M   'P 1'
#
loop_
_entity.id
_entity.type
_entity.pdbx_description
1 polymer ?
#
loop_
_entity_poly.entity_id
_entity_poly.type
_entity_poly.pdbx_seq_one_letter_code
_entity_poly.pdbx_strand_id
1 'polypeptide(L)'
;MTTFTKVPRDLYRHVESQAGEILPVLTGRMRSARPTEQFDLNWPYLLSGHASKAAVVAGLYCGMVDPPEHAWKTAVQTYCPRAWKLLQDTNATFENLQTGRIDAVLRSDVAALANTELGGYGVFVVMDVPAMVADIVGTLGQIPTFG
;
A
#
# COMPACT_ATOMS: atom_id res chain seq x y z
N MET A 1 -7.24 9.57 19.45
CA MET A 1 -7.91 8.79 18.39
C MET A 1 -7.36 9.31 17.07
N THR A 2 -6.58 8.51 16.34
CA THR A 2 -5.99 8.93 15.05
C THR A 2 -6.99 8.59 13.96
N THR A 3 -7.53 9.60 13.27
CA THR A 3 -8.47 9.36 12.16
C THR A 3 -7.67 9.09 10.89
N PHE A 4 -7.77 7.86 10.36
CA PHE A 4 -7.17 7.54 9.07
C PHE A 4 -8.02 8.11 7.92
N THR A 5 -7.34 8.68 6.94
CA THR A 5 -7.97 9.19 5.72
C THR A 5 -7.99 8.08 4.68
N LYS A 6 -9.16 7.84 4.09
CA LYS A 6 -9.30 6.92 2.95
C LYS A 6 -8.50 7.48 1.76
N VAL A 7 -7.77 6.61 1.06
CA VAL A 7 -6.97 7.03 -0.09
C VAL A 7 -7.90 7.56 -1.20
N PRO A 8 -7.76 8.83 -1.64
CA PRO A 8 -8.58 9.38 -2.72
C PRO A 8 -8.30 8.69 -4.07
N ARG A 9 -9.34 8.48 -4.90
CA ARG A 9 -9.22 7.82 -6.21
C ARG A 9 -8.34 8.58 -7.20
N ASP A 10 -8.26 9.90 -7.04
CA ASP A 10 -7.50 10.82 -7.87
C ASP A 10 -6.13 11.18 -7.27
N LEU A 11 -5.77 10.60 -6.10
CA LEU A 11 -4.48 10.87 -5.45
C LEU A 11 -3.31 10.61 -6.41
N TYR A 12 -3.41 9.53 -7.20
CA TYR A 12 -2.43 9.15 -8.20
C TYR A 12 -2.14 10.25 -9.23
N ARG A 13 -3.17 10.90 -9.78
CA ARG A 13 -3.01 12.01 -10.74
C ARG A 13 -2.36 13.23 -10.09
N HIS A 14 -2.66 13.48 -8.82
CA HIS A 14 -2.10 14.63 -8.09
C HIS A 14 -0.62 14.47 -7.78
N VAL A 15 -0.16 13.23 -7.58
CA VAL A 15 1.24 12.93 -7.22
C VAL A 15 2.05 12.33 -8.36
N GLU A 16 1.47 12.32 -9.56
CA GLU A 16 2.04 11.71 -10.78
C GLU A 16 3.45 12.23 -11.07
N SER A 17 3.64 13.55 -10.99
CA SER A 17 4.94 14.22 -11.15
C SER A 17 6.00 13.84 -10.11
N GLN A 18 5.59 13.23 -9.00
CA GLN A 18 6.45 12.79 -7.90
C GLN A 18 6.69 11.28 -7.92
N ALA A 19 5.94 10.52 -8.72
CA ALA A 19 6.00 9.06 -8.72
C ALA A 19 6.91 8.48 -9.82
N GLY A 20 7.48 9.32 -10.69
CA GLY A 20 8.45 8.90 -11.69
C GLY A 20 8.10 9.33 -13.11
N GLU A 21 8.75 8.71 -14.09
CA GLU A 21 8.73 9.12 -15.49
C GLU A 21 7.33 8.90 -16.11
N ILE A 22 6.63 9.99 -16.38
CA ILE A 22 5.44 9.99 -17.25
C ILE A 22 5.96 9.85 -18.67
N LEU A 23 5.79 8.68 -19.29
CA LEU A 23 6.12 8.53 -20.71
C LEU A 23 5.28 9.54 -21.54
N PRO A 24 5.89 10.29 -22.46
CA PRO A 24 5.17 11.31 -23.22
C PRO A 24 4.04 10.68 -24.05
N VAL A 25 2.93 11.42 -24.19
CA VAL A 25 1.78 11.05 -25.03
C VAL A 25 2.29 10.66 -26.42
N LEU A 26 2.02 9.41 -26.84
CA LEU A 26 2.34 8.97 -28.20
C LEU A 26 1.59 9.86 -29.21
N THR A 27 2.30 10.75 -29.90
CA THR A 27 1.76 11.58 -30.97
C THR A 27 2.15 11.02 -32.34
N GLY A 28 1.24 11.11 -33.33
CA GLY A 28 1.50 10.71 -34.73
C GLY A 28 1.06 9.29 -35.13
N ARG A 29 1.65 8.78 -36.24
CA ARG A 29 1.30 7.52 -36.94
C ARG A 29 1.33 6.24 -36.08
N MET A 30 1.71 6.32 -34.80
CA MET A 30 1.69 5.20 -33.84
C MET A 30 0.37 5.07 -33.05
N ARG A 31 -0.65 5.90 -33.33
CA ARG A 31 -1.98 5.81 -32.69
C ARG A 31 -2.69 4.44 -32.81
N SER A 32 -2.32 3.61 -33.77
CA SER A 32 -2.95 2.29 -34.00
C SER A 32 -2.35 1.13 -33.20
N ALA A 33 -1.22 1.34 -32.52
CA ALA A 33 -0.79 0.46 -31.43
C ALA A 33 -1.27 1.12 -30.14
N ARG A 34 -2.43 0.71 -29.62
CA ARG A 34 -3.15 1.35 -28.50
C ARG A 34 -2.17 1.98 -27.49
N PRO A 35 -2.03 3.32 -27.48
CA PRO A 35 -1.45 4.03 -26.34
C PRO A 35 -2.56 4.06 -25.29
N THR A 36 -2.67 3.01 -24.48
CA THR A 36 -3.12 3.26 -23.11
C THR A 36 -1.99 4.04 -22.48
N GLU A 37 -2.22 5.28 -22.07
CA GLU A 37 -1.33 6.04 -21.19
C GLU A 37 -1.02 5.15 -19.98
N GLN A 38 0.03 4.34 -20.08
CA GLN A 38 0.52 3.49 -19.01
C GLN A 38 1.52 4.36 -18.29
N PHE A 39 1.05 4.97 -17.22
CA PHE A 39 1.95 5.50 -16.22
C PHE A 39 2.78 4.34 -15.67
N ASP A 40 4.09 4.39 -15.91
CA ASP A 40 5.03 3.40 -15.39
C ASP A 40 5.59 3.94 -14.06
N LEU A 41 5.19 3.32 -12.96
CA LEU A 41 5.64 3.70 -11.63
C LEU A 41 7.16 3.48 -11.55
N ASN A 42 7.94 4.55 -11.29
CA ASN A 42 9.37 4.40 -11.04
C ASN A 42 9.59 3.89 -9.61
N TRP A 43 9.39 2.58 -9.43
CA TRP A 43 9.57 1.89 -8.15
C TRP A 43 10.95 2.15 -7.51
N PRO A 44 12.08 2.16 -8.25
CA PRO A 44 13.37 2.54 -7.68
C PRO A 44 13.36 3.93 -7.02
N TYR A 45 12.76 4.93 -7.65
CA TYR A 45 12.65 6.27 -7.08
C TYR A 45 11.67 6.33 -5.90
N LEU A 46 10.48 5.74 -6.06
CA LEU A 46 9.46 5.67 -5.01
C LEU A 46 9.98 5.02 -3.73
N LEU A 47 10.82 3.99 -3.84
CA LEU A 47 11.35 3.24 -2.71
C LEU A 47 12.67 3.78 -2.15
N SER A 48 13.24 4.83 -2.76
CA SER A 48 14.56 5.39 -2.40
C SER A 48 14.59 6.19 -1.09
N GLY A 49 13.43 6.62 -0.57
CA GLY A 49 13.33 7.55 0.56
C GLY A 49 13.26 9.01 0.15
N HIS A 50 13.47 9.32 -1.14
CA HIS A 50 13.39 10.69 -1.66
C HIS A 50 11.99 11.08 -2.16
N ALA A 51 11.13 10.10 -2.45
CA ALA A 51 9.77 10.35 -2.87
C ALA A 51 8.90 10.80 -1.69
N SER A 52 7.82 11.53 -1.97
CA SER A 52 6.86 11.88 -0.92
C SER A 52 6.08 10.64 -0.46
N LYS A 53 5.67 10.62 0.80
CA LYS A 53 4.80 9.56 1.34
C LYS A 53 3.49 9.43 0.57
N ALA A 54 2.95 10.55 0.07
CA ALA A 54 1.75 10.55 -0.76
C ALA A 54 1.97 9.85 -2.12
N ALA A 55 3.14 10.02 -2.73
CA ALA A 55 3.50 9.30 -3.96
C ALA A 55 3.65 7.79 -3.72
N VAL A 56 4.27 7.40 -2.61
CA VAL A 56 4.39 5.98 -2.19
C VAL A 56 3.01 5.36 -1.95
N VAL A 57 2.13 6.05 -1.22
CA VAL A 57 0.74 5.64 -0.98
C VAL A 57 -0.01 5.45 -2.30
N ALA A 58 0.13 6.41 -3.22
CA ALA A 58 -0.50 6.32 -4.53
C ALA A 58 0.00 5.13 -5.34
N GLY A 59 1.31 4.86 -5.34
CA GLY A 59 1.87 3.69 -6.01
C GLY A 59 1.38 2.36 -5.42
N LEU A 60 1.34 2.23 -4.09
CA LEU A 60 0.95 0.99 -3.42
C LEU A 60 -0.55 0.67 -3.50
N TYR A 61 -1.42 1.68 -3.44
CA TYR A 61 -2.87 1.47 -3.24
C TYR A 61 -3.75 2.01 -4.37
N CYS A 62 -3.25 2.95 -5.17
CA CYS A 62 -4.02 3.59 -6.26
C CYS A 62 -3.36 3.44 -7.64
N GLY A 63 -2.30 2.65 -7.74
CA GLY A 63 -1.70 2.28 -9.01
C GLY A 63 -2.69 1.49 -9.86
N MET A 64 -2.68 1.75 -11.18
CA MET A 64 -3.31 0.87 -12.18
C MET A 64 -2.44 -0.36 -12.50
N VAL A 65 -1.26 -0.45 -11.86
CA VAL A 65 -0.25 -1.48 -12.02
C VAL A 65 -0.08 -2.17 -10.66
N ASP A 66 0.00 -3.50 -10.68
CA ASP A 66 0.26 -4.28 -9.48
C ASP A 66 1.62 -3.91 -8.89
N PRO A 67 1.71 -3.58 -7.58
CA PRO A 67 2.98 -3.30 -6.95
C PRO A 67 3.87 -4.56 -6.95
N PRO A 68 5.19 -4.42 -7.24
CA PRO A 68 6.14 -5.51 -7.08
C PRO A 68 6.08 -6.10 -5.68
N GLU A 69 6.29 -7.41 -5.55
CA GLU A 69 6.17 -8.13 -4.28
C GLU A 69 7.02 -7.49 -3.16
N HIS A 70 8.23 -7.03 -3.49
CA HIS A 70 9.15 -6.39 -2.55
C HIS A 70 8.74 -4.95 -2.17
N ALA A 71 7.92 -4.26 -2.98
CA ALA A 71 7.65 -2.84 -2.82
C ALA A 71 6.97 -2.52 -1.48
N TRP A 72 6.07 -3.39 -1.02
CA TRP A 72 5.39 -3.24 0.27
C TRP A 72 6.38 -3.25 1.44
N LYS A 73 7.26 -4.26 1.46
CA LYS A 73 8.29 -4.41 2.50
C LYS A 73 9.24 -3.22 2.49
N THR A 74 9.76 -2.87 1.31
CA THR A 74 10.70 -1.76 1.17
C THR A 74 10.04 -0.43 1.55
N ALA A 75 8.78 -0.20 1.20
CA ALA A 75 8.07 1.01 1.61
C ALA A 75 7.92 1.12 3.14
N VAL A 76 7.61 0.02 3.83
CA VAL A 76 7.54 0.02 5.31
C VAL A 76 8.93 0.25 5.91
N GLN A 77 9.95 -0.43 5.40
CA GLN A 77 11.35 -0.24 5.84
C GLN A 77 11.82 1.21 5.67
N THR A 78 11.53 1.83 4.53
CA THR A 78 12.04 3.15 4.18
C THR A 78 11.23 4.28 4.81
N TYR A 79 9.89 4.19 4.82
CA TYR A 79 9.01 5.31 5.18
C TYR A 79 8.29 5.16 6.52
N CYS A 80 8.32 3.96 7.12
CA CYS A 80 7.64 3.64 8.38
C CYS A 80 8.62 3.12 9.44
N PRO A 81 9.59 3.94 9.89
CA PRO A 81 10.67 3.48 10.76
C PRO A 81 10.18 2.92 12.10
N ARG A 82 9.09 3.46 12.67
CA ARG A 82 8.54 2.96 13.94
C ARG A 82 7.79 1.65 13.74
N ALA A 83 7.00 1.53 12.67
CA ALA A 83 6.32 0.28 12.35
C ALA A 83 7.34 -0.83 12.04
N TRP A 84 8.41 -0.51 11.31
CA TRP A 84 9.50 -1.45 11.02
C TRP A 84 10.23 -1.89 12.29
N LYS A 85 10.55 -0.94 13.17
CA LYS A 85 11.18 -1.25 14.46
C LYS A 85 10.30 -2.16 15.32
N LEU A 86 8.98 -1.92 15.38
CA LEU A 86 8.06 -2.77 16.14
C LEU A 86 8.06 -4.23 15.64
N LEU A 87 8.14 -4.44 14.33
CA LEU A 87 8.29 -5.79 13.77
C LEU A 87 9.61 -6.45 14.20
N GLN A 88 10.72 -5.68 14.17
CA GLN A 88 12.03 -6.19 14.57
C GLN A 88 12.09 -6.53 16.07
N ASP A 89 11.56 -5.67 16.92
CA ASP A 89 11.56 -5.83 18.38
C ASP A 89 10.73 -7.06 18.82
N THR A 90 9.77 -7.48 18.01
CA THR A 90 8.92 -8.66 18.24
C THR A 90 9.40 -9.93 17.52
N ASN A 91 10.57 -9.87 16.87
CA ASN A 91 11.13 -10.94 16.04
C ASN A 91 10.16 -11.45 14.95
N ALA A 92 9.21 -10.60 14.54
CA ALA A 92 8.25 -10.87 13.48
C ALA A 92 8.83 -10.47 12.13
N THR A 93 8.48 -11.22 11.08
CA THR A 93 8.88 -10.89 9.70
C THR A 93 7.76 -10.16 8.97
N PHE A 94 8.12 -9.36 7.96
CA PHE A 94 7.16 -8.70 7.09
C PHE A 94 6.30 -9.70 6.32
N GLU A 95 6.88 -10.83 5.92
CA GLU A 95 6.21 -11.91 5.21
C GLU A 95 5.15 -12.57 6.08
N ASN A 96 5.42 -12.77 7.37
CA ASN A 96 4.42 -13.28 8.33
C ASN A 96 3.33 -12.24 8.58
N LEU A 97 3.66 -10.95 8.62
CA LEU A 97 2.68 -9.87 8.70
C LEU A 97 1.74 -9.88 7.48
N GLN A 98 2.29 -9.94 6.26
CA GLN A 98 1.55 -9.93 5.00
C GLN A 98 0.64 -11.16 4.83
N THR A 99 1.10 -12.32 5.29
CA THR A 99 0.33 -13.57 5.25
C THR A 99 -0.58 -13.78 6.46
N GLY A 100 -0.59 -12.85 7.43
CA GLY A 100 -1.42 -12.93 8.64
C GLY A 100 -1.00 -14.00 9.65
N ARG A 101 0.26 -14.45 9.61
CA ARG A 101 0.85 -15.46 10.49
C ARG A 101 1.48 -14.89 11.78
N ILE A 102 1.05 -13.70 12.19
CA ILE A 102 1.46 -13.08 13.46
C ILE A 102 0.22 -12.77 14.31
N ASP A 103 0.44 -12.46 15.58
CA ASP A 103 -0.62 -12.04 16.50
C ASP A 103 -1.45 -10.88 15.94
N ALA A 104 -2.77 -10.94 16.14
CA ALA A 104 -3.71 -9.97 15.56
C ALA A 104 -3.52 -8.56 16.13
N VAL A 105 -3.23 -8.44 17.43
CA VAL A 105 -2.99 -7.14 18.06
C VAL A 105 -1.69 -6.53 17.52
N LEU A 106 -0.63 -7.32 17.46
CA LEU A 106 0.64 -6.88 16.87
C LEU A 106 0.47 -6.44 15.41
N ARG A 107 -0.30 -7.20 14.62
CA ARG A 107 -0.62 -6.86 13.22
C ARG A 107 -1.35 -5.51 13.13
N SER A 108 -2.36 -5.29 13.96
CA SER A 108 -3.12 -4.03 14.00
C SER A 108 -2.25 -2.85 14.45
N ASP A 109 -1.38 -3.04 15.44
CA ASP A 109 -0.46 -2.01 15.92
C ASP A 109 0.56 -1.59 14.84
N VAL A 110 1.16 -2.57 14.15
CA VAL A 110 2.07 -2.32 13.03
C VAL A 110 1.34 -1.60 11.90
N ALA A 111 0.10 -1.99 11.57
CA ALA A 111 -0.73 -1.34 10.56
C ALA A 111 -1.06 0.11 10.90
N ALA A 112 -1.49 0.34 12.14
CA ALA A 112 -1.86 1.67 12.63
C ALA A 112 -0.66 2.61 12.63
N LEU A 113 0.51 2.11 13.05
CA LEU A 113 1.76 2.87 13.01
C LEU A 113 2.18 3.18 11.57
N ALA A 114 2.21 2.17 10.69
CA ALA A 114 2.60 2.37 9.29
C ALA A 114 1.69 3.37 8.58
N ASN A 115 0.37 3.27 8.76
CA ASN A 115 -0.59 4.22 8.18
C ASN A 115 -0.39 5.64 8.73
N THR A 116 -0.11 5.77 10.03
CA THR A 116 0.19 7.07 10.64
C THR A 116 1.47 7.66 10.04
N GLU A 117 2.51 6.84 9.91
CA GLU A 117 3.79 7.24 9.34
C GLU A 117 3.68 7.58 7.86
N LEU A 118 2.80 6.94 7.10
CA LEU A 118 2.49 7.28 5.71
C LEU A 118 1.63 8.55 5.54
N GLY A 119 1.39 9.32 6.60
CA GLY A 119 0.61 10.55 6.55
C GLY A 119 -0.88 10.36 6.87
N GLY A 120 -1.21 9.29 7.58
CA GLY A 120 -2.57 8.96 8.01
C GLY A 120 -3.41 8.26 6.95
N TYR A 121 -2.83 7.86 5.82
CA TYR A 121 -3.56 7.12 4.79
C TYR A 121 -3.79 5.68 5.22
N GLY A 122 -5.02 5.20 5.08
CA GLY A 122 -5.36 3.79 5.26
C GLY A 122 -4.84 2.94 4.09
N VAL A 123 -3.53 2.71 4.03
CA VAL A 123 -2.90 1.86 3.01
C VAL A 123 -2.90 0.40 3.45
N PHE A 124 -2.53 0.16 4.71
CA PHE A 124 -2.45 -1.18 5.29
C PHE A 124 -3.75 -1.61 6.00
N VAL A 125 -4.92 -1.15 5.52
CA VAL A 125 -6.24 -1.49 6.10
C VAL A 125 -6.51 -2.99 6.02
N VAL A 126 -5.90 -3.67 5.03
CA VAL A 126 -5.99 -5.12 4.84
C VAL A 126 -5.17 -5.91 5.88
N MET A 127 -4.47 -5.23 6.80
CA MET A 127 -3.91 -5.93 7.97
C MET A 127 -4.96 -6.17 9.07
N ASP A 128 -6.18 -5.67 8.88
CA ASP A 128 -7.31 -5.84 9.79
C ASP A 128 -8.26 -6.99 9.38
N VAL A 129 -7.78 -7.93 8.55
CA VAL A 129 -8.55 -9.12 8.17
C VAL A 129 -9.04 -9.91 9.38
N PRO A 130 -8.32 -10.06 10.52
CA PRO A 130 -8.87 -10.77 11.66
C PRO A 130 -10.07 -10.04 12.29
N ALA A 131 -10.07 -8.71 12.36
CA ALA A 131 -11.21 -7.95 12.87
C ALA A 131 -12.39 -8.01 11.90
N MET A 132 -12.16 -7.84 10.60
CA MET A 132 -13.21 -7.96 9.59
C MET A 132 -13.73 -9.40 9.48
N VAL A 133 -12.88 -10.42 9.61
CA VAL A 133 -13.27 -11.83 9.67
C VAL A 133 -14.00 -12.12 10.97
N ALA A 134 -13.58 -11.59 12.11
CA ALA A 134 -14.29 -11.72 13.37
C ALA A 134 -15.65 -11.02 13.34
N ASP A 135 -15.77 -9.88 12.65
CA ASP A 135 -17.02 -9.14 12.47
C ASP A 135 -17.95 -9.85 11.47
N ILE A 136 -17.40 -10.41 10.38
CA ILE A 136 -18.12 -11.26 9.42
C ILE A 136 -18.58 -12.57 10.09
N VAL A 137 -17.73 -13.24 10.86
CA VAL A 137 -18.08 -14.45 11.62
C VAL A 137 -19.05 -14.12 12.76
N GLY A 138 -18.88 -12.97 13.43
CA GLY A 138 -19.80 -12.48 14.45
C GLY A 138 -21.18 -12.14 13.89
N THR A 139 -21.23 -11.61 12.65
CA THR A 139 -22.47 -11.21 11.97
C THR A 139 -23.14 -12.38 11.23
N LEU A 140 -22.38 -13.25 10.59
CA LEU A 140 -22.87 -14.32 9.71
C LEU A 140 -22.76 -15.72 10.32
N GLY A 141 -22.16 -15.87 11.50
CA GLY A 141 -21.89 -17.14 12.18
C GLY A 141 -20.76 -17.97 11.55
N GLN A 142 -20.34 -17.66 10.33
CA GLN A 142 -19.33 -18.37 9.57
C GLN A 142 -18.73 -17.48 8.47
N ILE A 143 -17.56 -17.85 7.95
CA ILE A 143 -16.95 -17.21 6.78
C ILE A 143 -17.70 -17.72 5.53
N PRO A 144 -18.30 -16.85 4.70
CA PRO A 144 -18.98 -17.29 3.49
C PRO A 144 -18.00 -17.96 2.53
N THR A 145 -18.24 -19.24 2.23
CA THR A 145 -17.57 -19.94 1.14
C THR A 145 -18.41 -19.78 -0.13
N PHE A 146 -17.91 -19.03 -1.10
CA PHE A 146 -18.49 -18.98 -2.44
C PHE A 146 -17.85 -20.11 -3.26
N GLY A 147 -18.64 -21.14 -3.53
CA GLY A 147 -18.35 -22.17 -4.53
C GLY A 147 -18.96 -21.80 -5.88
#